data_AF-A0AAW8LIS6-F1
#
_entry.id   AF-A0AAW8LIS6-F1
#
_cell.length_a   1.000
_cell.length_b   1.000
_cell.length_c   1.000
_cell.angle_alpha   90.00
_cell.angle_beta   90.00
_cell.angle_gamma   90.00
#
_symmetry.space_group_name_H-M   'P 1'
#
loop_
_entity.id
_entity.type
_entity.pdbx_description
1 polymer ?
#
loop_
_entity_poly.entity_id
_entity_poly.type
_entity_poly.pdbx_seq_one_letter_code
_entity_poly.pdbx_strand_id
1 'polypeptide(L)'
;MSTSKVNAEAMVKLHGPKTIARLLLLKPSDASLVAVNRYKSALIFYKSENNYFYADYCNGRGWEKQRKQSLAKLTENLAACSFVLVESCALDAVLNGHEVQLERNQILEIKSVIDTQFARVDARRLYEKDKDGYWQGQYDLLETLQLVIQKYI
;
A
#
# COMPACT_ATOMS: atom_id res chain seq x y z
N MET A 1 19.07 -16.08 -3.00
CA MET A 1 18.20 -14.88 -2.81
C MET A 1 18.81 -14.05 -1.68
N SER A 2 18.97 -12.74 -1.86
CA SER A 2 19.49 -11.86 -0.80
C SER A 2 18.44 -11.64 0.29
N THR A 3 18.86 -11.59 1.56
CA THR A 3 17.98 -11.34 2.73
C THR A 3 17.18 -10.04 2.58
N SER A 4 17.77 -9.06 1.90
CA SER A 4 17.15 -7.78 1.52
C SER A 4 15.90 -7.96 0.65
N LYS A 5 15.96 -8.81 -0.39
CA LYS A 5 14.82 -9.09 -1.28
C LYS A 5 13.68 -9.80 -0.55
N VAL A 6 14.00 -10.79 0.29
CA VAL A 6 12.98 -11.51 1.10
C VAL A 6 12.27 -10.56 2.05
N ASN A 7 13.01 -9.66 2.70
CA ASN A 7 12.41 -8.63 3.56
C ASN A 7 11.54 -7.65 2.76
N ALA A 8 11.99 -7.22 1.59
CA ALA A 8 11.21 -6.34 0.71
C ALA A 8 9.88 -6.98 0.29
N GLU A 9 9.91 -8.24 -0.18
CA GLU A 9 8.71 -9.01 -0.55
C GLU A 9 7.76 -9.16 0.65
N ALA A 10 8.29 -9.49 1.84
CA ALA A 10 7.48 -9.61 3.04
C ALA A 10 6.81 -8.28 3.42
N MET A 11 7.52 -7.15 3.33
CA MET A 11 6.97 -5.84 3.66
C MET A 11 5.94 -5.34 2.65
N VAL A 12 6.17 -5.57 1.35
CA VAL A 12 5.19 -5.26 0.29
C VAL A 12 3.93 -6.11 0.45
N LYS A 13 4.08 -7.41 0.75
CA LYS A 13 2.94 -8.30 1.01
C LYS A 13 2.14 -7.87 2.24
N LEU A 14 2.82 -7.40 3.29
CA LEU A 14 2.18 -7.06 4.56
C LEU A 14 1.42 -5.72 4.52
N HIS A 15 1.97 -4.69 3.88
CA HIS A 15 1.36 -3.35 3.81
C HIS A 15 0.59 -3.07 2.52
N GLY A 16 0.78 -3.92 1.52
CA GLY A 16 0.26 -3.74 0.16
C GLY A 16 1.17 -2.86 -0.72
N PRO A 17 1.25 -3.15 -2.03
CA PRO A 17 2.15 -2.45 -2.95
C PRO A 17 1.80 -0.97 -3.10
N LYS A 18 0.51 -0.60 -3.12
CA LYS A 18 0.07 0.80 -3.24
C LYS A 18 0.53 1.67 -2.07
N THR A 19 0.44 1.14 -0.85
CA THR A 19 0.82 1.85 0.38
C THR A 19 2.31 2.13 0.39
N ILE A 20 3.11 1.09 0.13
CA ILE A 20 4.58 1.22 0.11
C ILE A 20 5.02 2.14 -1.02
N ALA A 21 4.46 2.00 -2.23
CA ALA A 21 4.77 2.89 -3.34
C ALA A 21 4.49 4.37 -2.99
N ARG A 22 3.35 4.67 -2.37
CA ARG A 22 3.01 6.03 -1.93
C ARG A 22 4.00 6.57 -0.90
N LEU A 23 4.44 5.75 0.05
CA LEU A 23 5.43 6.15 1.06
C LEU A 23 6.82 6.37 0.44
N LEU A 24 7.21 5.57 -0.56
CA LEU A 24 8.48 5.75 -1.28
C LEU A 24 8.51 6.99 -2.18
N LEU A 25 7.37 7.56 -2.57
CA LEU A 25 7.35 8.86 -3.25
C LEU A 25 7.91 10.00 -2.37
N LEU A 26 7.91 9.83 -1.05
CA LEU A 26 8.48 10.79 -0.09
C LEU A 26 9.98 10.57 0.13
N LYS A 27 10.57 9.54 -0.49
CA LYS A 27 11.96 9.15 -0.29
C LYS A 27 12.91 10.23 -0.82
N PRO A 28 13.85 10.73 -0.01
CA PRO A 28 14.93 11.56 -0.50
C PRO A 28 15.78 10.84 -1.57
N SER A 29 16.29 11.57 -2.56
CA SER A 29 17.05 10.99 -3.68
C SER A 29 18.32 10.26 -3.24
N ASP A 30 18.93 10.72 -2.16
CA ASP A 30 20.17 10.22 -1.58
C ASP A 30 19.98 9.10 -0.52
N ALA A 31 18.73 8.71 -0.24
CA ALA A 31 18.43 7.59 0.65
C ALA A 31 18.71 6.24 -0.05
N SER A 32 19.57 5.41 0.55
CA SER A 32 19.93 4.07 0.07
C SER A 32 19.21 2.95 0.82
N LEU A 33 18.80 3.20 2.07
CA LEU A 33 18.16 2.23 2.95
C LEU A 33 16.83 2.78 3.46
N VAL A 34 15.90 1.88 3.75
CA VAL A 34 14.57 2.19 4.26
C VAL A 34 14.25 1.24 5.42
N ALA A 35 13.86 1.79 6.56
CA ALA A 35 13.32 1.00 7.66
C ALA A 35 11.80 1.01 7.59
N VAL A 36 11.21 -0.18 7.42
CA VAL A 36 9.76 -0.38 7.35
C VAL A 36 9.25 -0.88 8.70
N ASN A 37 8.24 -0.24 9.28
CA ASN A 37 7.64 -0.74 10.51
C ASN A 37 6.80 -2.01 10.23
N ARG A 38 6.90 -3.03 11.09
CA ARG A 38 6.18 -4.30 10.94
C ARG A 38 4.68 -4.19 11.17
N TYR A 39 4.24 -3.22 11.96
CA TYR A 39 2.86 -3.11 12.42
C TYR A 39 2.15 -1.85 11.91
N LYS A 40 2.93 -0.84 11.52
CA LYS A 40 2.42 0.46 11.06
C LYS A 40 2.90 0.70 9.63
N SER A 41 2.10 1.38 8.83
CA SER A 41 2.52 1.85 7.50
C SER A 41 3.37 3.11 7.64
N ALA A 42 4.56 2.96 8.24
CA ALA A 42 5.52 4.02 8.50
C ALA A 42 6.92 3.61 8.01
N LEU A 43 7.62 4.55 7.38
CA LEU A 43 8.98 4.39 6.88
C LEU A 43 9.92 5.41 7.52
N ILE A 44 11.18 5.01 7.72
CA ILE A 44 12.29 5.91 8.03
C ILE A 44 13.35 5.71 6.96
N PHE A 45 13.86 6.80 6.39
CA PHE A 45 14.85 6.76 5.32
C PHE A 45 16.25 6.92 5.88
N TYR A 46 17.20 6.17 5.35
CA TYR A 46 18.59 6.18 5.80
C TYR A 46 19.56 6.37 4.64
N LYS A 47 20.62 7.13 4.88
CA LYS A 47 21.81 7.19 4.04
C LYS A 47 23.07 7.04 4.88
N SER A 48 24.13 6.54 4.25
CA SER A 48 25.46 6.44 4.86
C SER A 48 26.39 7.43 4.19
N GLU A 49 27.04 8.29 4.98
CA GLU A 49 27.97 9.30 4.49
C GLU A 49 29.12 9.46 5.49
N ASN A 50 30.37 9.38 5.03
CA ASN A 50 31.57 9.53 5.85
C ASN A 50 31.60 8.63 7.12
N ASN A 51 31.15 7.38 7.00
CA ASN A 51 30.99 6.42 8.10
C ASN A 51 29.94 6.80 9.16
N TYR A 52 29.02 7.71 8.85
CA TYR A 52 27.87 8.06 9.68
C TYR A 52 26.57 7.70 8.99
N PHE A 53 25.59 7.30 9.80
CA PHE A 53 24.21 7.16 9.33
C PHE A 53 23.41 8.43 9.63
N TYR A 54 22.70 8.88 8.61
CA TYR A 54 21.70 9.93 8.70
C TYR A 54 20.32 9.32 8.48
N ALA A 55 19.34 9.82 9.21
CA ALA A 55 17.95 9.43 9.05
C ALA A 55 17.10 10.64 8.66
N ASP A 56 16.18 10.44 7.73
CA ASP A 56 15.11 11.39 7.45
C ASP A 56 13.78 10.70 7.81
N TYR A 57 13.04 11.36 8.69
CA TYR A 57 11.74 10.91 9.19
C TYR A 57 10.57 11.44 8.36
N CYS A 58 10.85 12.18 7.28
CA CYS A 58 9.87 12.90 6.45
C CYS A 58 8.96 13.84 7.27
N ASN A 59 9.50 14.38 8.37
CA ASN A 59 8.80 15.32 9.26
C ASN A 59 9.11 16.79 8.91
N GLY A 60 9.77 17.04 7.78
CA GLY A 60 10.19 18.38 7.33
C GLY A 60 11.50 18.88 7.97
N ARG A 61 12.16 18.12 8.84
CA ARG A 61 13.45 18.49 9.45
C ARG A 61 14.67 18.03 8.65
N GLY A 62 14.47 17.18 7.65
CA GLY A 62 15.50 16.68 6.76
C GLY A 62 16.41 15.64 7.44
N TRP A 63 17.67 15.58 6.98
CA TRP A 63 18.65 14.59 7.43
C TRP A 63 19.18 14.86 8.84
N GLU A 64 18.82 13.98 9.78
CA GLU A 64 19.30 14.03 11.16
C GLU A 64 20.39 12.98 11.38
N LYS A 65 21.55 13.43 11.89
CA LYS A 65 22.68 12.55 12.23
C LYS A 65 22.32 11.68 13.42
N GLN A 66 22.27 10.36 13.23
CA GLN A 66 21.77 9.44 14.26
C GLN A 66 22.83 9.00 15.27
N ARG A 67 23.96 8.43 14.82
CA ARG A 67 25.16 8.06 15.59
C ARG A 67 26.15 7.33 14.68
N LYS A 68 27.44 7.28 15.06
CA LYS A 68 28.42 6.38 14.42
C LYS A 68 28.17 4.97 14.95
N GLN A 69 27.56 4.12 14.14
CA GLN A 69 27.30 2.72 14.49
C GLN A 69 27.43 1.83 13.25
N SER A 70 27.67 0.54 13.44
CA SER A 70 27.68 -0.42 12.34
C SER A 70 26.26 -0.67 11.81
N LEU A 71 26.16 -1.12 10.56
CA LEU A 71 24.88 -1.54 9.97
C LEU A 71 24.19 -2.62 10.82
N ALA A 72 24.96 -3.59 11.35
CA ALA A 72 24.44 -4.63 12.22
C ALA A 72 23.77 -4.06 13.48
N LYS A 73 24.40 -3.07 14.13
CA LYS A 73 23.83 -2.42 15.32
C LYS A 73 22.60 -1.58 14.99
N LEU A 74 22.60 -0.88 13.84
CA LEU A 74 21.43 -0.17 13.35
C LEU A 74 20.24 -1.13 13.15
N THR A 75 20.46 -2.27 12.49
CA THR A 75 19.44 -3.29 12.25
C THR A 75 18.89 -3.86 13.56
N GLU A 76 19.76 -4.14 14.54
CA GLU A 76 19.35 -4.63 15.87
C GLU A 76 18.48 -3.60 16.61
N ASN A 77 18.90 -2.33 16.63
CA ASN A 77 18.14 -1.24 17.27
C ASN A 77 16.76 -1.06 16.59
N LEU A 78 16.72 -1.10 15.26
CA LEU A 78 15.48 -1.03 14.51
C LEU A 78 14.57 -2.21 14.79
N ALA A 79 15.12 -3.42 14.87
CA ALA A 79 14.36 -4.62 15.21
C ALA A 79 13.72 -4.51 16.60
N ALA A 80 14.41 -3.94 17.59
CA ALA A 80 13.86 -3.67 18.92
C ALA A 80 12.65 -2.70 18.87
N CYS A 81 12.62 -1.79 17.90
CA CYS A 81 11.50 -0.87 17.66
C CYS A 81 10.49 -1.40 16.63
N SER A 82 10.53 -2.69 16.29
CA SER A 82 9.66 -3.33 15.30
C SER A 82 9.82 -2.79 13.87
N PHE A 83 11.00 -2.30 13.52
CA PHE A 83 11.36 -1.92 12.15
C PHE A 83 12.24 -3.00 11.51
N VAL A 84 12.05 -3.18 10.20
CA VAL A 84 12.88 -4.03 9.34
C VAL A 84 13.62 -3.12 8.37
N LEU A 85 14.95 -3.16 8.41
CA LEU A 85 15.78 -2.42 7.47
C LEU A 85 15.85 -3.17 6.14
N VAL A 86 15.61 -2.46 5.05
CA VAL A 86 15.54 -2.97 3.68
C VAL A 86 16.27 -2.00 2.76
N GLU A 87 16.91 -2.48 1.70
CA GLU A 87 17.46 -1.59 0.68
C GLU A 87 16.33 -0.96 -0.14
N SER A 88 16.44 0.34 -0.42
CA SER A 88 15.44 1.04 -1.25
C SER A 88 15.30 0.38 -2.62
N CYS A 89 16.43 0.03 -3.25
CA CYS A 89 16.41 -0.59 -4.58
C CYS A 89 15.72 -1.97 -4.59
N ALA A 90 15.79 -2.73 -3.50
CA ALA A 90 15.10 -4.01 -3.38
C ALA A 90 13.58 -3.81 -3.28
N LEU A 91 13.15 -2.80 -2.52
CA LEU A 91 11.74 -2.38 -2.45
C LEU A 91 11.22 -1.90 -3.82
N ASP A 92 11.98 -1.03 -4.50
CA ASP A 92 11.65 -0.53 -5.83
C ASP A 92 11.55 -1.67 -6.85
N ALA A 93 12.49 -2.63 -6.81
CA ALA A 93 12.47 -3.80 -7.70
C ALA A 93 11.24 -4.70 -7.47
N VAL A 94 10.86 -4.92 -6.21
CA VAL A 94 9.66 -5.72 -5.88
C VAL A 94 8.40 -4.98 -6.33
N LEU A 95 8.31 -3.67 -6.12
CA LEU A 95 7.17 -2.86 -6.56
C LEU A 95 7.05 -2.79 -8.08
N ASN A 96 8.17 -2.62 -8.79
CA ASN A 96 8.18 -2.62 -10.26
C ASN A 96 7.83 -3.99 -10.84
N GLY A 97 8.04 -5.07 -10.08
CA GLY A 97 7.54 -6.41 -10.41
C GLY A 97 6.06 -6.63 -10.06
N HIS A 98 5.44 -5.72 -9.28
CA HIS A 98 4.01 -5.68 -9.04
C HIS A 98 3.40 -4.64 -9.99
N GLU A 99 3.17 -5.02 -11.26
CA GLU A 99 2.13 -4.34 -12.02
C GLU A 99 0.86 -4.37 -11.17
N VAL A 100 0.21 -3.22 -10.98
CA VAL A 100 -1.12 -3.16 -10.39
C VAL A 100 -2.09 -3.74 -11.43
N GLN A 101 -2.02 -5.05 -11.65
CA GLN A 101 -3.14 -5.81 -12.13
C GLN A 101 -4.11 -5.81 -10.95
N LEU A 102 -5.21 -5.08 -11.08
CA LEU A 102 -6.40 -5.46 -10.33
C LEU A 102 -6.57 -6.95 -10.60
N GLU A 103 -6.30 -7.80 -9.61
CA GLU A 103 -6.44 -9.23 -9.81
C GLU A 103 -7.86 -9.45 -10.31
N ARG A 104 -8.03 -10.11 -11.45
CA ARG A 104 -9.34 -10.38 -12.05
C ARG A 104 -10.34 -10.89 -11.00
N ASN A 105 -9.85 -11.64 -10.01
CA ASN A 105 -10.59 -12.10 -8.84
C ASN A 105 -11.19 -10.97 -8.00
N GLN A 106 -10.45 -9.89 -7.72
CA GLN A 106 -10.93 -8.72 -6.97
C GLN A 106 -12.00 -7.94 -7.76
N ILE A 107 -11.85 -7.82 -9.08
CA ILE A 107 -12.88 -7.20 -9.94
C ILE A 107 -14.16 -8.04 -9.93
N LEU A 108 -14.02 -9.37 -10.01
CA LEU A 108 -15.13 -10.30 -9.95
C LEU A 108 -15.82 -10.30 -8.57
N GLU A 109 -15.07 -10.15 -7.48
CA GLU A 109 -15.61 -9.99 -6.12
C GLU A 109 -16.42 -8.69 -5.99
N ILE A 110 -15.86 -7.56 -6.45
CA ILE A 110 -16.58 -6.27 -6.44
C ILE A 110 -17.84 -6.36 -7.32
N LYS A 111 -17.76 -7.01 -8.49
CA LYS A 111 -18.92 -7.25 -9.36
C LYS A 111 -20.00 -8.04 -8.64
N SER A 112 -19.62 -9.14 -7.97
CA SER A 112 -20.54 -9.97 -7.19
C SER A 112 -21.27 -9.17 -6.10
N VAL A 113 -20.54 -8.29 -5.40
CA VAL A 113 -21.13 -7.39 -4.40
C VAL A 113 -22.11 -6.42 -5.05
N ILE A 114 -21.73 -5.76 -6.15
CA ILE A 114 -22.60 -4.83 -6.88
C ILE A 114 -23.87 -5.53 -7.36
N ASP A 115 -23.74 -6.72 -7.97
CA ASP A 115 -24.87 -7.50 -8.49
C ASP A 115 -25.84 -7.90 -7.36
N THR A 116 -25.30 -8.32 -6.20
CA THR A 116 -26.11 -8.68 -5.04
C THR A 116 -26.87 -7.48 -4.48
N GLN A 117 -26.21 -6.32 -4.38
CA GLN A 117 -26.86 -5.10 -3.91
C GLN A 117 -27.91 -4.60 -4.90
N PHE A 118 -27.63 -4.68 -6.20
CA PHE A 118 -28.57 -4.31 -7.25
C PHE A 118 -29.83 -5.17 -7.19
N ALA A 119 -29.68 -6.50 -7.14
CA ALA A 119 -30.81 -7.43 -7.03
C ALA A 119 -31.65 -7.18 -5.77
N ARG A 120 -31.00 -6.85 -4.64
CA ARG A 120 -31.69 -6.52 -3.39
C ARG A 120 -32.52 -5.24 -3.50
N VAL A 121 -31.93 -4.18 -4.07
CA VAL A 121 -32.60 -2.88 -4.24
C VAL A 121 -33.75 -2.99 -5.26
N ASP A 122 -33.53 -3.70 -6.36
CA ASP A 122 -34.56 -3.95 -7.38
C ASP A 122 -35.75 -4.74 -6.81
N ALA A 123 -35.49 -5.82 -6.08
CA ALA A 123 -36.54 -6.59 -5.41
C ALA A 123 -37.34 -5.73 -4.41
N ARG A 124 -36.67 -4.79 -3.73
CA ARG A 124 -37.33 -3.87 -2.79
C ARG A 124 -38.20 -2.84 -3.51
N ARG A 125 -37.71 -2.25 -4.60
CA ARG A 125 -38.50 -1.35 -5.49
C ARG A 125 -39.76 -2.05 -6.02
N LEU A 126 -39.63 -3.30 -6.44
CA LEU A 126 -40.75 -4.10 -6.94
C LEU A 126 -41.76 -4.42 -5.83
N TYR A 127 -41.31 -4.81 -4.64
CA TYR A 127 -42.18 -5.09 -3.50
C TYR A 127 -42.95 -3.85 -3.03
N GLU A 128 -42.26 -2.72 -2.92
CA GLU A 128 -42.84 -1.45 -2.44
C GLU A 128 -43.65 -0.72 -3.53
N LYS A 129 -43.62 -1.22 -4.78
CA LYS A 129 -44.25 -0.61 -5.96
C LYS A 129 -43.84 0.85 -6.18
N ASP A 130 -42.67 1.21 -5.68
CA ASP A 130 -42.15 2.58 -5.67
C ASP A 130 -40.95 2.64 -6.61
N LYS A 131 -41.26 2.73 -7.91
CA LYS A 131 -40.22 2.75 -8.95
C LYS A 131 -39.39 4.03 -8.86
N ASP A 132 -40.00 5.19 -8.66
CA ASP A 132 -39.30 6.48 -8.74
C ASP A 132 -39.06 7.14 -7.37
N GLY A 133 -39.44 6.49 -6.28
CA GLY A 133 -39.27 7.05 -4.94
C GLY A 133 -37.98 6.62 -4.25
N TYR A 134 -38.08 6.17 -3.01
CA TYR A 134 -36.96 6.20 -2.06
C TYR A 134 -35.70 5.47 -2.54
N TRP A 135 -35.86 4.38 -3.28
CA TRP A 135 -34.77 3.52 -3.73
C TRP A 135 -34.16 3.90 -5.08
N GLN A 136 -34.76 4.84 -5.82
CA GLN A 136 -34.38 5.16 -7.20
C GLN A 136 -32.92 5.60 -7.31
N GLY A 137 -32.45 6.49 -6.43
CA GLY A 137 -31.06 6.97 -6.47
C GLY A 137 -30.03 5.88 -6.19
N GLN A 138 -30.37 4.86 -5.39
CA GLN A 138 -29.49 3.71 -5.16
C GLN A 138 -29.48 2.75 -6.34
N TYR A 139 -30.63 2.58 -7.01
CA TYR A 139 -30.75 1.77 -8.22
C TYR A 139 -29.89 2.33 -9.36
N ASP A 140 -30.01 3.62 -9.65
CA ASP A 140 -29.26 4.29 -10.74
C ASP A 140 -27.74 4.26 -10.50
N LEU A 141 -27.34 4.43 -9.23
CA LEU A 141 -25.94 4.32 -8.83
C LEU A 141 -25.39 2.92 -9.06
N LEU A 142 -26.12 1.88 -8.65
CA LEU A 142 -25.70 0.49 -8.80
C LEU A 142 -25.68 0.05 -10.27
N GLU A 143 -26.65 0.49 -11.07
CA GLU A 143 -26.66 0.30 -12.52
C GLU A 143 -25.43 0.95 -13.19
N THR A 144 -25.12 2.19 -12.81
CA THR A 144 -23.91 2.89 -13.30
C THR A 144 -22.64 2.14 -12.91
N LEU A 145 -22.55 1.65 -11.67
CA LEU A 145 -21.41 0.87 -11.20
C LEU A 145 -21.27 -0.47 -11.92
N GLN A 146 -22.38 -1.15 -12.26
CA GLN A 146 -22.36 -2.35 -13.10
C GLN A 146 -21.77 -2.05 -14.48
N LEU A 147 -22.20 -0.96 -15.12
CA LEU A 147 -21.68 -0.53 -16.42
C LEU A 147 -20.20 -0.16 -16.37
N VAL A 148 -19.76 0.48 -15.29
CA VAL A 148 -18.35 0.83 -15.08
C VAL A 148 -17.51 -0.43 -14.88
N ILE A 149 -17.92 -1.34 -14.00
CA ILE A 149 -17.12 -2.53 -13.69
C ILE A 149 -17.04 -3.52 -14.86
N GLN A 150 -18.09 -3.58 -15.70
CA GLN A 150 -18.09 -4.35 -16.93
C GLN A 150 -16.95 -3.96 -17.88
N LYS A 151 -16.49 -2.71 -17.86
CA LYS A 151 -15.35 -2.25 -18.67
C LYS A 151 -14.00 -2.79 -18.21
N TYR A 152 -13.96 -3.41 -17.03
CA TYR A 152 -12.75 -3.94 -16.40
C TYR A 152 -12.75 -5.48 -16.28
N ILE A 153 -13.76 -6.17 -16.82
CA ILE A 153 -13.91 -7.64 -16.85
C ILE A 153 -13.63 -8.15 -18.26
#